data_AF-A0A815LUZ4-F1
#
_entry.id   AF-A0A815LUZ4-F1
#
_cell.length_a   1.000
_cell.length_b   1.000
_cell.length_c   1.000
_cell.angle_alpha   90.00
_cell.angle_beta   90.00
_cell.angle_gamma   90.00
#
_symmetry.space_group_name_H-M   'P 1'
#
loop_
_entity.id
_entity.type
_entity.pdbx_description
1 polymer ?
#
loop_
_entity_poly.entity_id
_entity_poly.type
_entity_poly.pdbx_seq_one_letter_code
_entity_poly.pdbx_strand_id
1 'polypeptide(L)'
;MKDEEEVLFSLNSLFVIVSVDFDEKLQLWKVQLKTTDERSKSVAEYYKSIQQGVDYYSSMIYFGRLLVYELGQIDQAEKYFQILLKSLPSDHSNIASVHNWIGVVHDKRHNLDLALEYYEKAYAIRKQQLPSDHP
;
A
#
# COMPACT_ATOMS: atom_id res chain seq x y z
N MET A 1 -15.00 29.17 -27.54
CA MET A 1 -15.15 28.10 -26.53
C MET A 1 -14.00 27.14 -26.76
N LYS A 2 -13.27 26.74 -25.72
CA LYS A 2 -12.46 25.51 -25.81
C LYS A 2 -13.46 24.37 -25.69
N ASP A 3 -13.43 23.42 -26.60
CA ASP A 3 -14.26 22.23 -26.51
C ASP A 3 -13.85 21.47 -25.25
N GLU A 4 -14.80 21.29 -24.33
CA GLU A 4 -14.61 20.45 -23.15
C GLU A 4 -14.69 19.00 -23.63
N GLU A 5 -13.61 18.25 -23.47
CA GLU A 5 -13.57 16.82 -23.80
C GLU A 5 -13.89 16.03 -22.54
N GLU A 6 -15.02 15.33 -22.57
CA GLU A 6 -15.39 14.38 -21.50
C GLU A 6 -14.63 13.08 -21.68
N VAL A 7 -13.91 12.64 -20.64
CA VAL A 7 -13.17 11.38 -20.65
C VAL A 7 -13.78 10.43 -19.61
N LEU A 8 -14.29 9.29 -20.08
CA LEU A 8 -14.83 8.25 -19.20
C LEU A 8 -13.71 7.30 -18.77
N PHE A 9 -13.49 7.19 -17.46
CA PHE A 9 -12.60 6.19 -16.88
C PHE A 9 -13.37 4.91 -16.51
N SER A 10 -12.71 3.77 -16.56
CA SER A 10 -13.30 2.53 -16.02
C SER A 10 -13.47 2.67 -14.51
N LEU A 11 -14.51 2.03 -13.95
CA LEU A 11 -14.87 2.09 -12.52
C LEU A 11 -13.75 1.64 -11.56
N ASN A 12 -12.66 1.09 -12.09
CA ASN A 12 -11.49 0.61 -11.36
C ASN A 12 -10.19 1.24 -11.87
N SER A 13 -10.19 2.45 -12.43
CA SER A 13 -8.93 3.12 -12.79
C SER A 13 -8.30 3.81 -11.57
N LEU A 14 -7.04 3.49 -11.25
CA LEU A 14 -6.29 4.14 -10.15
C LEU A 14 -5.34 5.16 -10.75
N PHE A 15 -5.52 6.40 -10.30
CA PHE A 15 -4.68 7.52 -10.67
C PHE A 15 -3.91 8.01 -9.46
N VAL A 16 -2.67 8.42 -9.72
CA VAL A 16 -1.92 9.24 -8.77
C VAL A 16 -2.22 10.70 -9.10
N ILE A 17 -2.68 11.46 -8.11
CA ILE A 17 -2.73 12.91 -8.21
C ILE A 17 -1.29 13.42 -8.13
N VAL A 18 -0.82 13.99 -9.23
CA VAL A 18 0.52 14.55 -9.37
C VAL A 18 0.55 15.99 -8.84
N SER A 19 -0.44 16.80 -9.21
CA SER A 19 -0.59 18.16 -8.71
C SER A 19 -2.06 18.60 -8.71
N VAL A 20 -2.36 19.57 -7.84
CA VAL A 20 -3.64 20.27 -7.79
C VAL A 20 -3.32 21.76 -7.72
N ASP A 21 -3.56 22.46 -8.82
CA ASP A 21 -3.17 23.86 -8.99
C ASP A 21 -4.40 24.68 -9.37
N PHE A 22 -4.56 25.87 -8.80
CA PHE A 22 -5.63 26.78 -9.20
C PHE A 22 -5.14 27.69 -10.34
N ASP A 23 -5.81 27.66 -11.48
CA ASP A 23 -5.56 28.60 -12.58
C ASP A 23 -6.38 29.86 -12.34
N GLU A 24 -5.73 30.92 -11.84
CA GLU A 24 -6.38 32.21 -11.55
C GLU A 24 -6.98 32.87 -12.80
N LYS A 25 -6.42 32.64 -13.99
CA LYS A 25 -6.90 33.26 -15.23
C LYS A 25 -8.19 32.60 -15.71
N LEU A 26 -8.29 31.28 -15.54
CA LEU A 26 -9.47 30.51 -15.92
C LEU A 26 -10.47 30.34 -14.78
N GLN A 27 -10.09 30.68 -13.54
CA GLN A 27 -10.86 30.44 -12.31
C GLN A 27 -11.25 28.95 -12.16
N LEU A 28 -10.32 28.05 -12.50
CA LEU A 28 -10.53 26.60 -12.47
C LEU A 28 -9.40 25.88 -11.74
N TRP A 29 -9.71 24.76 -11.10
CA TRP A 29 -8.71 23.85 -10.57
C TRP A 29 -8.20 22.92 -11.68
N LYS A 30 -6.89 22.87 -11.85
CA LYS A 30 -6.18 21.93 -12.71
C LYS A 30 -5.64 20.80 -11.84
N VAL A 31 -6.09 19.58 -12.13
CA VAL A 31 -5.59 18.37 -11.48
C VAL A 31 -4.79 17.58 -12.49
N GLN A 32 -3.52 17.35 -12.22
CA GLN A 32 -2.69 16.47 -13.04
C GLN A 32 -2.76 15.05 -12.48
N LEU A 33 -3.13 14.09 -13.34
CA LEU A 33 -3.26 12.69 -12.98
C LEU A 33 -2.23 11.86 -13.76
N LYS A 34 -1.67 10.84 -13.12
CA LYS A 34 -0.86 9.81 -13.77
C LYS A 34 -1.51 8.45 -13.56
N THR A 35 -1.67 7.66 -14.62
CA THR A 35 -2.14 6.28 -14.52
C THR A 35 -1.15 5.47 -13.71
N THR A 36 -1.63 4.69 -12.74
CA THR A 36 -0.85 3.58 -12.22
C THR A 36 -0.82 2.47 -13.27
N ASP A 37 0.35 1.87 -13.54
CA ASP A 37 0.42 0.78 -14.51
C ASP A 37 -0.32 -0.42 -13.91
N GLU A 38 -1.42 -0.84 -14.53
CA GLU A 38 -2.16 -2.04 -14.12
C GLU A 38 -1.28 -3.31 -14.21
N ARG A 39 -0.16 -3.26 -14.96
CA ARG A 39 0.85 -4.33 -14.97
C ARG A 39 1.70 -4.37 -13.70
N SER A 40 1.65 -3.35 -12.84
CA SER A 40 2.27 -3.44 -11.53
C SER A 40 1.61 -4.55 -10.73
N LYS A 41 2.46 -5.46 -10.22
CA LYS A 41 2.02 -6.54 -9.35
C LYS A 41 1.28 -6.04 -8.12
N SER A 42 1.74 -4.94 -7.49
CA SER A 42 1.08 -4.38 -6.30
C SER A 42 -0.29 -3.76 -6.60
N VAL A 43 -0.43 -3.09 -7.74
CA VAL A 43 -1.73 -2.54 -8.19
C VAL A 43 -2.69 -3.69 -8.46
N ALA A 44 -2.27 -4.68 -9.24
CA ALA A 44 -3.08 -5.85 -9.59
C ALA A 44 -3.53 -6.65 -8.35
N GLU A 45 -2.63 -6.84 -7.37
CA GLU A 45 -2.97 -7.54 -6.13
C GLU A 45 -3.96 -6.77 -5.26
N TYR A 46 -3.84 -5.43 -5.18
CA TYR A 46 -4.81 -4.59 -4.49
C TYR A 46 -6.20 -4.65 -5.14
N TYR A 47 -6.28 -4.55 -6.47
CA TYR A 47 -7.56 -4.71 -7.18
C TYR A 47 -8.18 -6.07 -6.98
N LYS A 48 -7.37 -7.11 -7.12
CA LYS A 48 -7.82 -8.48 -6.90
C LYS A 48 -8.35 -8.66 -5.48
N SER A 49 -7.73 -8.03 -4.48
CA SER A 49 -8.20 -8.14 -3.10
C SER A 49 -9.58 -7.53 -2.89
N ILE A 50 -9.84 -6.36 -3.50
CA ILE A 50 -11.14 -5.69 -3.46
C ILE A 50 -12.21 -6.51 -4.20
N GLN A 51 -11.89 -6.99 -5.41
CA GLN A 51 -12.85 -7.71 -6.26
C GLN A 51 -13.21 -9.09 -5.70
N GLN A 52 -12.25 -9.78 -5.09
CA GLN A 52 -12.46 -11.13 -4.54
C GLN A 52 -13.00 -11.13 -3.11
N GLY A 53 -13.25 -9.95 -2.52
CA GLY A 53 -13.73 -9.84 -1.14
C GLY A 53 -12.76 -10.49 -0.14
N VAL A 54 -11.45 -10.38 -0.39
CA VAL A 54 -10.43 -10.86 0.56
C VAL A 54 -10.62 -10.11 1.88
N ASP A 55 -10.28 -10.76 3.01
CA ASP A 55 -10.45 -10.16 4.33
C ASP A 55 -9.86 -8.74 4.40
N TYR A 56 -10.52 -7.91 5.21
CA TYR A 56 -10.24 -6.48 5.33
C TYR A 56 -8.75 -6.18 5.55
N TYR A 57 -8.07 -6.95 6.42
CA TYR A 57 -6.67 -6.71 6.77
C TYR A 57 -5.70 -7.10 5.64
N SER A 58 -6.00 -8.15 4.89
CA SER A 58 -5.25 -8.48 3.68
C SER A 58 -5.36 -7.39 2.63
N SER A 59 -6.56 -6.83 2.40
CA SER A 59 -6.74 -5.67 1.51
C SER A 59 -5.95 -4.45 1.97
N MET A 60 -5.93 -4.18 3.28
CA MET A 60 -5.10 -3.13 3.87
C MET A 60 -3.60 -3.37 3.65
N ILE A 61 -3.13 -4.60 3.77
CA ILE A 61 -1.73 -4.93 3.47
C ILE A 61 -1.41 -4.61 2.00
N TYR A 62 -2.26 -4.97 1.05
CA TYR A 62 -2.03 -4.63 -0.36
C TYR A 62 -1.99 -3.13 -0.61
N PHE A 63 -2.85 -2.35 0.05
CA PHE A 63 -2.77 -0.89 -0.02
C PHE A 63 -1.44 -0.36 0.51
N GLY A 64 -0.96 -0.86 1.67
CA GLY A 64 0.35 -0.46 2.18
C GLY A 64 1.50 -0.81 1.22
N ARG A 65 1.41 -1.93 0.50
CA ARG A 65 2.39 -2.32 -0.53
C ARG A 65 2.38 -1.37 -1.72
N LEU A 66 1.20 -0.92 -2.12
CA LEU A 66 1.03 0.09 -3.17
C LEU A 66 1.73 1.41 -2.78
N LEU A 67 1.58 1.86 -1.53
CA LEU A 67 2.28 3.05 -1.02
C LEU A 67 3.80 2.93 -1.16
N VAL A 68 4.34 1.74 -0.89
CA VAL A 68 5.79 1.46 -0.94
C VAL A 68 6.32 1.40 -2.36
N TYR A 69 5.73 0.56 -3.22
CA TYR A 69 6.33 0.23 -4.51
C TYR A 69 5.89 1.14 -5.66
N GLU A 70 4.64 1.57 -5.68
CA GLU A 70 4.09 2.31 -6.80
C GLU A 70 4.10 3.81 -6.57
N LEU A 71 3.73 4.22 -5.35
CA LEU A 71 3.66 5.63 -5.02
C LEU A 71 4.99 6.17 -4.47
N GLY A 72 5.89 5.29 -4.02
CA GLY A 72 7.15 5.68 -3.39
C GLY A 72 6.95 6.52 -2.12
N GLN A 73 5.77 6.47 -1.50
CA GLN A 73 5.38 7.26 -0.33
C GLN A 73 5.82 6.55 0.95
N ILE A 74 7.14 6.35 1.10
CA ILE A 74 7.73 5.52 2.16
C ILE A 74 7.34 6.02 3.56
N ASP A 75 7.31 7.33 3.79
CA ASP A 75 6.90 7.92 5.08
C ASP A 75 5.44 7.71 5.42
N GLN A 76 4.57 7.70 4.40
CA GLN A 76 3.16 7.43 4.60
C GLN A 76 2.94 5.93 4.84
N ALA A 77 3.68 5.08 4.12
CA ALA A 77 3.63 3.63 4.30
C ALA A 77 4.02 3.23 5.73
N GLU A 78 5.06 3.83 6.30
CA GLU A 78 5.45 3.57 7.70
C GLU A 78 4.31 3.87 8.67
N LYS A 79 3.77 5.09 8.61
CA LYS A 79 2.66 5.53 9.48
C LYS A 79 1.45 4.64 9.30
N TYR A 80 1.15 4.28 8.05
CA TYR A 80 0.04 3.40 7.70
C TYR A 80 0.20 2.01 8.34
N PHE A 81 1.36 1.37 8.17
CA PHE A 81 1.60 0.05 8.75
C PHE A 81 1.65 0.07 10.29
N GLN A 82 2.13 1.15 10.90
CA GLN A 82 2.11 1.33 12.36
C GLN A 82 0.67 1.44 12.90
N ILE A 83 -0.22 2.13 12.19
CA ILE A 83 -1.64 2.22 12.54
C ILE A 83 -2.31 0.85 12.35
N LEU A 84 -2.05 0.18 11.23
CA LEU A 84 -2.58 -1.15 10.94
C LEU A 84 -2.14 -2.18 11.99
N LEU A 85 -0.89 -2.12 12.44
CA LEU A 85 -0.37 -2.99 13.49
C LEU A 85 -1.14 -2.80 14.82
N LYS A 86 -1.51 -1.56 15.15
CA LYS A 86 -2.27 -1.23 16.36
C LYS A 86 -3.75 -1.59 16.29
N SER A 87 -4.31 -1.70 15.08
CA SER A 87 -5.72 -2.07 14.90
C SER A 87 -5.96 -3.58 14.84
N LEU A 88 -4.92 -4.37 14.57
CA LEU A 88 -4.99 -5.82 14.55
C LEU A 88 -5.14 -6.38 15.98
N PRO A 89 -6.09 -7.31 16.22
CA PRO A 89 -6.12 -8.12 17.44
C PRO A 89 -4.79 -8.86 17.64
N SER A 90 -4.36 -9.05 18.89
CA SER A 90 -3.03 -9.58 19.26
C SER A 90 -2.63 -10.90 18.59
N ASP A 91 -3.62 -11.72 18.24
CA ASP A 91 -3.42 -13.07 17.72
C ASP A 91 -3.75 -13.16 16.21
N HIS A 92 -3.94 -12.00 15.55
CA HIS A 92 -4.30 -11.98 14.15
C HIS A 92 -3.14 -12.47 13.28
N SER A 93 -3.45 -13.39 12.36
CA SER A 93 -2.54 -13.99 11.37
C SER A 93 -1.71 -12.98 10.54
N ASN A 94 -2.19 -11.73 10.39
CA ASN A 94 -1.59 -10.71 9.55
C ASN A 94 -0.54 -9.87 10.28
N ILE A 95 -0.39 -9.98 11.60
CA ILE A 95 0.62 -9.23 12.36
C ILE A 95 2.03 -9.51 11.83
N ALA A 96 2.36 -10.77 11.54
CA ALA A 96 3.66 -11.11 10.97
C ALA A 96 3.89 -10.44 9.60
N SER A 97 2.85 -10.37 8.77
CA SER A 97 2.91 -9.68 7.48
C SER A 97 3.11 -8.17 7.66
N VAL A 98 2.43 -7.54 8.62
CA VAL A 98 2.61 -6.10 8.90
C VAL A 98 4.02 -5.80 9.41
N HIS A 99 4.56 -6.58 10.34
CA HIS A 99 5.96 -6.44 10.76
C HIS A 99 6.93 -6.58 9.59
N ASN A 100 6.72 -7.57 8.73
CA ASN A 100 7.55 -7.75 7.53
C ASN A 100 7.51 -6.50 6.63
N TRP A 101 6.34 -5.89 6.43
CA TRP A 101 6.22 -4.68 5.62
C TRP A 101 6.85 -3.44 6.26
N ILE A 102 6.81 -3.30 7.59
CA ILE A 102 7.57 -2.27 8.28
C ILE A 102 9.08 -2.49 8.07
N GLY A 103 9.54 -3.75 8.11
CA GLY A 103 10.91 -4.12 7.74
C GLY A 103 11.27 -3.66 6.33
N VAL A 104 10.41 -3.92 5.34
CA VAL A 104 10.60 -3.45 3.95
C VAL A 104 10.68 -1.93 3.86
N VAL A 105 9.86 -1.21 4.62
CA VAL A 105 9.89 0.27 4.66
C VAL A 105 11.24 0.78 5.14
N HIS A 106 11.81 0.18 6.19
CA HIS A 106 13.13 0.55 6.70
C HIS A 106 14.26 0.13 5.76
N ASP A 107 14.14 -1.03 5.12
CA ASP A 107 15.08 -1.50 4.09
C ASP A 107 15.13 -0.54 2.90
N LYS A 108 13.97 -0.05 2.44
CA LYS A 108 13.88 0.99 1.40
C LYS A 108 14.52 2.32 1.79
N ARG A 109 14.68 2.59 3.09
CA ARG A 109 15.43 3.75 3.61
C ARG A 109 16.89 3.44 3.96
N HIS A 110 17.36 2.22 3.68
CA HIS A 110 18.70 1.74 4.06
C HIS A 110 18.94 1.69 5.59
N ASN A 111 17.88 1.66 6.39
CA ASN A 111 17.96 1.47 7.84
C ASN A 111 17.97 -0.02 8.18
N LEU A 112 19.09 -0.69 7.85
CA LEU A 112 19.19 -2.15 7.87
C LEU A 112 19.01 -2.76 9.27
N ASP A 113 19.52 -2.12 10.33
CA ASP A 113 19.37 -2.62 11.70
C ASP A 113 17.91 -2.70 12.12
N LEU A 114 17.14 -1.65 11.84
CA LEU A 114 15.71 -1.59 12.16
C LEU A 114 14.90 -2.50 11.24
N ALA A 115 15.29 -2.61 9.95
CA ALA A 115 14.67 -3.56 9.05
C ALA A 115 14.82 -5.00 9.56
N LEU A 116 16.02 -5.37 10.00
CA LEU A 116 16.33 -6.68 10.57
C LEU A 116 15.47 -6.95 11.82
N GLU A 117 15.39 -6.01 12.76
CA GLU A 117 14.56 -6.14 13.97
C GLU A 117 13.09 -6.48 13.61
N TYR A 118 12.53 -5.79 12.62
CA TYR A 118 11.16 -6.03 12.18
C TYR A 118 10.99 -7.35 11.42
N TYR A 119 11.98 -7.76 10.61
CA TYR A 119 11.97 -9.08 9.97
C TYR A 119 12.06 -10.21 11.00
N GLU A 120 12.88 -10.05 12.04
CA GLU A 120 12.99 -11.02 13.13
C GLU A 120 11.69 -11.16 13.91
N LYS A 121 10.99 -10.05 14.21
CA LYS A 121 9.65 -10.07 14.81
C LYS A 121 8.66 -10.85 13.95
N ALA A 122 8.63 -10.56 12.64
CA ALA A 122 7.76 -11.28 11.70
C ALA A 122 8.07 -12.79 11.66
N TYR A 123 9.36 -13.14 11.65
CA TYR A 123 9.81 -14.52 11.65
C TYR A 123 9.44 -15.26 12.93
N ALA A 124 9.64 -14.65 14.10
CA ALA A 124 9.31 -15.23 15.39
C ALA A 124 7.81 -15.59 15.49
N ILE A 125 6.92 -14.72 15.01
CA ILE A 125 5.48 -14.97 14.99
C ILE A 125 5.13 -16.13 14.06
N ARG A 126 5.67 -16.13 12.83
CA ARG A 126 5.42 -17.23 11.87
C ARG A 126 5.89 -18.58 12.43
N LYS A 127 7.03 -18.59 13.12
CA LYS A 127 7.57 -19.79 13.76
C LYS A 127 6.65 -20.33 14.86
N GLN A 128 6.00 -19.45 15.63
CA GLN A 128 5.02 -19.85 16.65
C GLN A 128 3.70 -20.36 16.06
N GLN A 129 3.33 -19.89 14.87
CA GLN A 129 2.10 -20.29 14.17
C GLN A 129 2.24 -21.61 13.39
N LEU A 130 3.48 -22.06 13.12
CA LEU A 130 3.74 -23.33 12.46
C LEU A 130 3.59 -24.50 13.45
N PRO A 131 2.81 -25.55 13.12
CA PRO A 131 2.81 -26.78 13.91
C PRO A 131 4.22 -27.39 13.92
N SER A 132 4.56 -28.06 15.02
CA SER A 132 5.86 -28.72 15.25
C SER A 132 6.30 -29.67 14.13
N ASP A 133 5.36 -30.18 13.33
CA ASP A 133 5.54 -31.15 12.25
C ASP A 133 5.43 -30.55 10.84
N HIS A 134 5.63 -29.24 10.69
CA HIS A 134 5.74 -28.65 9.35
C HIS A 134 7.11 -29.05 8.73
N PRO A 135 7.14 -29.77 7.58
CA PRO A 135 8.38 -30.15 6.92
C PRO A 135 9.17 -28.94 6.40
#